data_AF-A0AB39JN53-F1
#
_entry.id   AF-A0AB39JN53-F1
#
_cell.length_a   1.000
_cell.length_b   1.000
_cell.length_c   1.000
_cell.angle_alpha   90.00
_cell.angle_beta   90.00
_cell.angle_gamma   90.00
#
_symmetry.space_group_name_H-M   'P 1'
#
loop_
_entity.id
_entity.type
_entity.pdbx_description
1 polymer ?
#
loop_
_entity_poly.entity_id
_entity_poly.type
_entity_poly.pdbx_seq_one_letter_code
_entity_poly.pdbx_strand_id
1 'polypeptide(L)'
;MKPQSWYLVQCKPRQDHRAEENLMRQGYECARPKCRCERIVRGRRRVDVESLFPGYLFIQMSDDSNWAPLRSTRGVSHVVSFGGRPLPVSEELVRHLQQRSEIEITTSYKVGDNVRVCSGSFAALDAIFLEMDGEDRVILLISLLSRQQQVSVPLADISAH
;
A
#
# COMPACT_ATOMS: atom_id res chain seq x y z
N MET A 1 -23.31 -12.53 -16.02
CA MET A 1 -22.05 -12.59 -15.25
C MET A 1 -22.33 -12.09 -13.85
N LYS A 2 -21.77 -12.74 -12.82
CA LYS A 2 -21.93 -12.29 -11.42
C LYS A 2 -21.13 -10.98 -11.21
N PRO A 3 -21.57 -10.07 -10.33
CA PRO A 3 -20.79 -8.88 -10.01
C PRO A 3 -19.44 -9.31 -9.42
N GLN A 4 -18.37 -8.79 -10.00
CA GLN A 4 -17.02 -8.91 -9.48
C GLN A 4 -16.70 -7.63 -8.70
N SER A 5 -15.94 -7.76 -7.63
CA SER A 5 -15.47 -6.64 -6.82
C SER A 5 -13.99 -6.80 -6.56
N TRP A 6 -13.32 -5.68 -6.30
CA TRP A 6 -11.93 -5.70 -5.91
C TRP A 6 -11.82 -5.97 -4.41
N TYR A 7 -10.82 -6.73 -4.01
CA TYR A 7 -10.56 -7.04 -2.60
C TYR A 7 -9.07 -6.91 -2.31
N LEU A 8 -8.75 -6.52 -1.08
CA LEU A 8 -7.39 -6.33 -0.64
C LEU A 8 -6.78 -7.63 -0.11
N VAL A 9 -5.62 -8.00 -0.62
CA VAL A 9 -4.84 -9.16 -0.19
C VAL A 9 -3.55 -8.68 0.45
N GLN A 10 -3.29 -9.15 1.67
CA GLN A 10 -2.00 -8.97 2.32
C GLN A 10 -1.04 -10.06 1.84
N CYS A 11 0.16 -9.65 1.44
CA CYS A 11 1.25 -10.50 0.98
C CYS A 11 2.25 -10.76 2.11
N LYS A 12 3.04 -11.82 1.96
CA LYS A 12 4.20 -12.06 2.82
C LYS A 12 5.25 -10.96 2.61
N PRO A 13 6.07 -10.64 3.62
CA PRO A 13 7.08 -9.59 3.51
C PRO A 13 7.95 -9.73 2.26
N ARG A 14 8.00 -8.68 1.44
CA ARG A 14 8.78 -8.59 0.18
C ARG A 14 8.44 -9.66 -0.87
N GLN A 15 7.23 -10.22 -0.83
CA GLN A 15 6.76 -11.27 -1.75
C GLN A 15 5.51 -10.87 -2.53
N ASP A 16 5.12 -9.61 -2.49
CA ASP A 16 4.00 -9.03 -3.22
C ASP A 16 4.13 -9.23 -4.74
N HIS A 17 5.32 -9.06 -5.33
CA HIS A 17 5.54 -9.41 -6.74
C HIS A 17 5.35 -10.91 -7.01
N ARG A 18 5.84 -11.78 -6.12
CA ARG A 18 5.67 -13.24 -6.25
C ARG A 18 4.21 -13.66 -6.04
N ALA A 19 3.49 -12.97 -5.16
CA ALA A 19 2.08 -13.22 -4.91
C ALA A 19 1.26 -12.89 -6.16
N GLU A 20 1.50 -11.72 -6.75
CA GLU A 20 0.92 -11.29 -8.03
C GLU A 20 1.12 -12.34 -9.12
N GLU A 21 2.36 -12.80 -9.35
CA GLU A 21 2.65 -13.82 -10.36
C GLU A 21 1.88 -15.13 -10.15
N ASN A 22 1.79 -15.62 -8.91
CA ASN A 22 1.11 -16.88 -8.63
C ASN A 22 -0.41 -16.75 -8.72
N LEU A 23 -0.98 -15.61 -8.31
CA LEU A 23 -2.41 -15.33 -8.44
C LEU A 23 -2.82 -15.20 -9.91
N MET A 24 -2.03 -14.50 -10.72
CA MET A 24 -2.26 -14.41 -12.17
C MET A 24 -2.20 -15.78 -12.85
N ARG A 25 -1.25 -16.64 -12.45
CA ARG A 25 -1.17 -18.04 -12.95
C ARG A 25 -2.38 -18.89 -12.58
N GLN A 26 -3.06 -18.57 -11.48
CA GLN A 26 -4.30 -19.22 -11.05
C GLN A 26 -5.54 -18.63 -11.75
N GLY A 27 -5.37 -17.59 -12.58
CA GLY A 27 -6.45 -16.96 -13.34
C GLY A 27 -7.14 -15.78 -12.63
N TYR A 28 -6.57 -15.28 -11.53
CA TYR A 28 -7.09 -14.09 -10.86
C TYR A 28 -6.64 -12.80 -11.55
N GLU A 29 -7.56 -11.87 -11.73
CA GLU A 29 -7.21 -10.50 -12.10
C GLU A 29 -6.62 -9.77 -10.88
N CYS A 30 -5.45 -9.16 -11.06
CA CYS A 30 -4.67 -8.57 -9.98
C CYS A 30 -4.25 -7.14 -10.34
N ALA A 31 -4.27 -6.25 -9.36
CA ALA A 31 -3.72 -4.92 -9.47
C ALA A 31 -2.71 -4.66 -8.34
N ARG A 32 -1.49 -4.30 -8.73
CA ARG A 32 -0.43 -3.84 -7.82
C ARG A 32 0.06 -2.48 -8.29
N PRO A 33 -0.50 -1.38 -7.78
CA PRO A 33 -0.01 -0.04 -8.05
C PRO A 33 1.47 0.07 -7.68
N LYS A 34 2.26 0.71 -8.55
CA LYS A 34 3.72 0.88 -8.38
C LYS A 34 4.07 2.35 -8.17
N CYS A 35 5.31 2.65 -7.84
CA CYS A 35 5.83 4.01 -7.87
C CYS A 35 7.32 3.97 -8.22
N ARG A 36 7.84 5.10 -8.71
CA ARG A 36 9.27 5.30 -8.93
C ARG A 36 9.87 5.90 -7.67
N CYS A 37 10.88 5.22 -7.13
CA CYS A 37 11.61 5.69 -5.96
C CYS A 37 13.07 5.91 -6.34
N GLU A 38 13.60 7.11 -6.06
CA GLU A 38 15.04 7.33 -6.12
C GLU A 38 15.70 6.80 -4.86
N ARG A 39 16.72 5.96 -5.03
CA ARG A 39 17.52 5.42 -3.93
C ARG A 39 19.00 5.52 -4.25
N ILE A 40 19.79 5.85 -3.23
CA ILE A 40 21.25 5.80 -3.33
C ILE A 40 21.71 4.38 -3.00
N VAL A 41 22.27 3.70 -4.00
CA VAL A 41 22.81 2.34 -3.86
C VAL A 41 24.30 2.41 -4.15
N ARG A 42 25.13 2.12 -3.13
CA ARG A 42 26.60 2.18 -3.24
C ARG A 42 27.09 3.54 -3.77
N GLY A 43 26.52 4.62 -3.26
CA GLY A 43 26.89 6.00 -3.63
C GLY A 43 26.35 6.49 -4.97
N ARG A 44 25.57 5.70 -5.71
CA ARG A 44 24.94 6.12 -6.97
C ARG A 44 23.44 6.24 -6.81
N ARG A 45 22.85 7.34 -7.30
CA ARG A 45 21.40 7.48 -7.42
C ARG A 45 20.87 6.49 -8.46
N ARG A 46 19.84 5.75 -8.10
CA ARG A 46 19.13 4.81 -8.96
C ARG A 46 17.63 4.99 -8.75
N VAL A 47 16.89 5.14 -9.84
CA VAL A 47 15.43 5.05 -9.84
C VAL A 47 15.06 3.57 -9.87
N ASP A 48 14.28 3.10 -8.91
CA ASP A 48 13.71 1.75 -8.89
C ASP A 48 12.18 1.82 -8.94
N VAL A 49 11.55 0.79 -9.49
CA VAL A 49 10.08 0.68 -9.53
C VAL A 49 9.65 -0.28 -8.45
N GLU A 50 9.05 0.26 -7.39
CA GLU A 50 8.56 -0.51 -6.25
C GLU A 50 7.04 -0.50 -6.18
N SER A 51 6.44 -1.34 -5.33
CA SER A 51 5.01 -1.30 -5.08
C SER A 51 4.65 -0.06 -4.29
N LEU A 52 3.59 0.65 -4.68
CA LEU A 52 3.06 1.79 -3.95
C LEU A 52 2.61 1.41 -2.54
N PHE A 53 2.09 0.18 -2.38
CA PHE A 53 1.73 -0.42 -1.11
C PHE A 53 2.49 -1.74 -0.91
N PRO A 54 3.74 -1.69 -0.41
CA PRO A 54 4.53 -2.90 -0.19
C PRO A 54 3.77 -3.88 0.73
N GLY A 55 3.68 -5.13 0.30
CA GLY A 55 2.97 -6.16 1.05
C GLY A 55 1.45 -6.20 0.82
N TYR A 56 0.91 -5.43 -0.12
CA TYR A 56 -0.50 -5.50 -0.50
C TYR A 56 -0.68 -5.59 -2.01
N LEU A 57 -1.78 -6.24 -2.42
CA LEU A 57 -2.26 -6.25 -3.79
C LEU A 57 -3.79 -6.29 -3.79
N PHE A 58 -4.39 -5.89 -4.90
CA PHE A 58 -5.82 -6.02 -5.13
C PHE A 58 -6.08 -7.23 -6.02
N ILE A 59 -7.15 -7.98 -5.73
CA ILE A 59 -7.66 -9.05 -6.60
C ILE A 59 -9.10 -8.76 -6.98
N GLN A 60 -9.49 -9.12 -8.20
CA GLN A 60 -10.88 -9.07 -8.61
C GLN A 60 -11.53 -10.45 -8.49
N MET A 61 -12.64 -10.55 -7.78
CA MET A 61 -13.36 -11.81 -7.58
C MET A 61 -14.84 -11.54 -7.29
N SER A 62 -15.71 -12.54 -7.49
CA SER A 62 -17.10 -12.45 -7.02
C SER A 62 -17.19 -12.88 -5.55
N ASP A 63 -18.03 -12.25 -4.75
CA ASP A 63 -18.16 -12.54 -3.31
C ASP A 63 -18.51 -14.01 -3.03
N ASP A 64 -19.30 -14.62 -3.92
CA ASP A 64 -19.72 -16.04 -3.88
C ASP A 64 -18.61 -17.04 -4.26
N SER A 65 -17.43 -16.57 -4.65
CA SER A 65 -16.35 -17.45 -5.15
C SER A 65 -15.71 -18.24 -4.01
N ASN A 66 -15.00 -19.32 -4.35
CA ASN A 66 -14.21 -20.04 -3.36
C ASN A 66 -12.95 -19.25 -3.00
N TRP A 67 -12.89 -18.76 -1.76
CA TRP A 67 -11.77 -18.00 -1.19
C TRP A 67 -10.61 -18.88 -0.69
N ALA A 68 -10.83 -20.20 -0.53
CA ALA A 68 -9.84 -21.11 0.03
C ALA A 68 -8.49 -21.15 -0.73
N PRO A 69 -8.45 -21.13 -2.08
CA PRO A 69 -7.19 -21.18 -2.85
C PRO A 69 -6.24 -20.01 -2.54
N LEU A 70 -6.76 -18.84 -2.18
CA LEU A 70 -5.93 -17.68 -1.85
C LEU A 70 -5.02 -17.95 -0.63
N ARG A 71 -5.49 -18.76 0.33
CA ARG A 71 -4.74 -19.10 1.55
C ARG A 71 -3.53 -19.99 1.28
N SER A 72 -3.58 -20.80 0.23
CA SER A 72 -2.49 -21.69 -0.18
C SER A 72 -1.60 -21.06 -1.27
N THR A 73 -1.90 -19.83 -1.70
CA THR A 73 -1.16 -19.17 -2.77
C THR A 73 0.18 -18.64 -2.27
N ARG A 74 1.25 -18.99 -2.99
CA ARG A 74 2.62 -18.63 -2.59
C ARG A 74 2.83 -17.12 -2.67
N GLY A 75 3.17 -16.51 -1.54
CA GLY A 75 3.36 -15.06 -1.43
C GLY A 75 2.16 -14.34 -0.81
N VAL A 76 1.01 -15.00 -0.71
CA VAL A 76 -0.16 -14.48 0.01
C VAL A 76 -0.03 -14.81 1.50
N SER A 77 -0.40 -13.85 2.35
CA SER A 77 -0.57 -14.02 3.80
C SER A 77 -2.04 -14.35 4.08
N HIS A 78 -2.94 -13.41 3.80
CA HIS A 78 -4.38 -13.59 3.92
C HIS A 78 -5.13 -12.47 3.19
N VAL A 79 -6.44 -12.67 2.99
CA VAL A 79 -7.35 -11.63 2.50
C VAL A 79 -7.72 -10.71 3.65
N VAL A 80 -7.65 -9.40 3.44
CA VAL A 80 -8.02 -8.42 4.45
C VAL A 80 -9.53 -8.46 4.65
N SER A 81 -9.94 -8.69 5.90
CA SER A 81 -11.33 -8.88 6.27
C SER A 81 -11.68 -8.11 7.55
N PHE A 82 -12.90 -7.60 7.63
CA PHE A 82 -13.45 -6.97 8.83
C PHE A 82 -14.65 -7.80 9.33
N GLY A 83 -14.67 -8.15 10.61
CA GLY A 83 -15.74 -9.02 11.16
C GLY A 83 -15.83 -10.39 10.48
N GLY A 84 -14.71 -10.91 9.95
CA GLY A 84 -14.64 -12.19 9.25
C GLY A 84 -15.10 -12.16 7.79
N ARG A 85 -15.46 -11.00 7.24
CA ARG A 85 -15.86 -10.84 5.83
C ARG A 85 -14.84 -9.99 5.05
N PRO A 86 -14.42 -10.41 3.83
CA PRO A 86 -13.64 -9.56 2.95
C PRO A 86 -14.38 -8.26 2.65
N LEU A 87 -13.66 -7.14 2.64
CA LEU A 87 -14.26 -5.84 2.34
C LEU A 87 -14.04 -5.50 0.85
N PRO A 88 -15.11 -5.26 0.06
CA PRO A 88 -14.95 -4.85 -1.32
C PRO A 88 -14.37 -3.42 -1.40
N VAL A 89 -13.54 -3.22 -2.42
CA VAL A 89 -12.92 -1.95 -2.80
C VAL A 89 -13.55 -1.50 -4.12
N SER A 90 -13.79 -0.20 -4.26
CA SER A 90 -14.35 0.34 -5.49
C SER A 90 -13.38 0.20 -6.67
N GLU A 91 -13.92 -0.15 -7.84
CA GLU A 91 -13.13 -0.25 -9.06
C GLU A 91 -12.50 1.10 -9.46
N GLU A 92 -13.22 2.20 -9.23
CA GLU A 92 -12.71 3.55 -9.46
C GLU A 92 -11.45 3.85 -8.64
N LEU A 93 -11.42 3.45 -7.36
CA LEU A 93 -10.24 3.63 -6.51
C LEU A 93 -9.05 2.83 -7.04
N VAL A 94 -9.25 1.56 -7.41
CA VAL A 94 -8.18 0.70 -7.94
C VAL A 94 -7.61 1.29 -9.25
N ARG A 95 -8.49 1.75 -10.15
CA ARG A 95 -8.10 2.41 -11.40
C ARG A 95 -7.31 3.70 -11.13
N HIS A 96 -7.78 4.54 -10.21
CA HIS A 96 -7.11 5.79 -9.85
C HIS A 96 -5.72 5.56 -9.25
N LEU A 97 -5.58 4.53 -8.40
CA LEU A 97 -4.29 4.15 -7.82
C LEU A 97 -3.32 3.61 -8.88
N GLN A 98 -3.80 2.85 -9.86
CA GLN A 98 -2.98 2.41 -10.99
C GLN A 98 -2.52 3.59 -11.86
N GLN A 99 -3.36 4.59 -12.10
CA GLN A 99 -3.00 5.77 -12.89
C GLN A 99 -1.97 6.69 -12.20
N ARG A 100 -2.01 6.79 -10.87
CA ARG A 100 -1.05 7.62 -10.11
C ARG A 100 0.35 7.01 -9.94
N SER A 101 0.58 5.80 -10.45
CA SER A 101 1.81 5.03 -10.22
C SER A 101 3.11 5.60 -10.84
N GLU A 102 3.07 6.83 -11.39
CA GLU A 102 4.13 7.42 -12.22
C GLU A 102 4.74 8.74 -11.69
N ILE A 103 4.36 9.28 -10.52
CA ILE A 103 4.76 10.64 -10.05
C ILE A 103 5.81 10.60 -8.89
N GLU A 104 6.89 11.43 -8.97
CA GLU A 104 8.03 11.59 -8.02
C GLU A 104 7.74 12.57 -6.83
N ILE A 105 8.39 12.44 -5.65
CA ILE A 105 8.14 13.29 -4.43
C ILE A 105 9.44 13.75 -3.69
N THR A 106 9.53 15.00 -3.20
CA THR A 106 10.62 15.62 -2.36
C THR A 106 10.10 16.84 -1.55
N THR A 107 10.24 16.97 -0.19
CA THR A 107 10.25 18.26 0.62
C THR A 107 10.39 18.14 2.18
N SER A 108 10.69 19.24 2.94
CA SER A 108 11.04 19.38 4.39
C SER A 108 9.92 19.92 5.36
N TYR A 109 9.81 19.45 6.64
CA TYR A 109 8.63 19.63 7.56
C TYR A 109 8.89 20.25 8.97
N LYS A 110 7.85 20.80 9.65
CA LYS A 110 7.87 21.30 11.06
C LYS A 110 6.86 20.58 11.98
N VAL A 111 7.15 20.54 13.29
CA VAL A 111 6.28 19.97 14.35
C VAL A 111 4.89 20.62 14.37
N GLY A 112 3.84 19.80 14.26
CA GLY A 112 2.45 20.24 14.18
C GLY A 112 1.93 20.44 12.75
N ASP A 113 2.77 20.31 11.72
CA ASP A 113 2.33 20.41 10.33
C ASP A 113 1.40 19.24 9.98
N ASN A 114 0.34 19.56 9.24
CA ASN A 114 -0.49 18.55 8.60
C ASN A 114 0.27 18.00 7.39
N VAL A 115 0.60 16.72 7.46
CA VAL A 115 1.31 16.01 6.41
C VAL A 115 0.45 14.86 5.94
N ARG A 116 0.55 14.54 4.67
CA ARG A 116 -0.10 13.37 4.09
C ARG A 116 0.93 12.30 3.86
N VAL A 117 0.67 11.11 4.39
CA VAL A 117 1.52 9.97 4.10
C VAL A 117 1.34 9.60 2.64
N CYS A 118 2.42 9.63 1.87
CA CYS A 118 2.46 9.35 0.45
C CYS A 118 2.71 7.88 0.15
N SER A 119 3.35 7.14 1.07
CA SER A 119 3.80 5.75 0.85
C SER A 119 3.70 4.88 2.11
N GLY A 120 3.72 3.56 1.91
CA GLY A 120 3.69 2.58 2.98
C GLY A 120 2.28 2.20 3.45
N SER A 121 2.17 1.48 4.57
CA SER A 121 0.90 0.93 5.09
C SER A 121 -0.12 1.99 5.53
N PHE A 122 0.28 3.26 5.54
CA PHE A 122 -0.52 4.40 6.00
C PHE A 122 -0.72 5.46 4.92
N ALA A 123 -0.40 5.15 3.65
CA ALA A 123 -0.55 6.08 2.54
C ALA A 123 -1.98 6.60 2.36
N ALA A 124 -2.08 7.85 1.90
CA ALA A 124 -3.28 8.68 1.78
C ALA A 124 -3.99 9.03 3.10
N LEU A 125 -3.41 8.71 4.26
CA LEU A 125 -3.90 9.19 5.53
C LEU A 125 -3.34 10.57 5.83
N ASP A 126 -4.23 11.46 6.27
CA ASP A 126 -3.84 12.73 6.86
C ASP A 126 -3.29 12.47 8.26
N ALA A 127 -2.14 13.07 8.53
CA ALA A 127 -1.36 12.87 9.73
C ALA A 127 -0.80 14.19 10.24
N ILE A 128 -0.50 14.25 11.54
CA ILE A 128 0.20 15.39 12.12
C ILE A 128 1.65 14.97 12.32
N PHE A 129 2.58 15.75 11.76
CA PHE A 129 4.00 15.55 12.00
C PHE A 129 4.32 15.90 13.47
N LEU A 130 4.84 14.93 14.22
CA LEU A 130 5.18 15.11 15.64
C LEU A 130 6.65 15.46 15.83
N GLU A 131 7.56 14.63 15.29
CA GLU A 131 9.00 14.84 15.43
C GLU A 131 9.81 13.99 14.43
N MET A 132 11.09 14.32 14.30
CA MET A 132 12.08 13.50 13.58
C MET A 132 12.50 12.31 14.45
N ASP A 133 12.62 11.13 13.84
CA ASP A 133 13.15 9.91 14.45
C ASP A 133 14.48 9.56 13.76
N GLY A 134 15.53 10.32 14.09
CA GLY A 134 16.82 10.29 13.40
C GLY A 134 16.90 11.26 12.22
N GLU A 135 17.65 10.92 11.16
CA GLU A 135 17.81 11.77 9.97
C GLU A 135 16.78 11.48 8.86
N ASP A 136 16.31 10.22 8.75
CA ASP A 136 15.54 9.73 7.60
C ASP A 136 14.10 9.32 7.93
N ARG A 137 13.70 9.35 9.21
CA ARG A 137 12.35 8.92 9.65
C ARG A 137 11.67 10.02 10.45
N VAL A 138 10.35 9.94 10.46
CA VAL A 138 9.46 10.90 11.10
C VAL A 138 8.39 10.15 11.88
N ILE A 139 8.06 10.65 13.07
CA ILE A 139 6.94 10.16 13.86
C ILE A 139 5.71 10.97 13.50
N LEU A 140 4.66 10.27 13.13
CA LEU A 140 3.38 10.84 12.73
C LEU A 140 2.27 10.39 13.64
N LEU A 141 1.33 11.29 13.91
CA LEU A 141 0.06 10.96 14.53
C LEU A 141 -1.00 10.74 13.45
N ILE A 142 -1.49 9.51 13.33
CA ILE A 142 -2.50 9.14 12.33
C ILE A 142 -3.80 8.78 13.03
N SER A 143 -4.93 9.22 12.46
CA SER A 143 -6.26 8.83 12.92
C SER A 143 -6.80 7.69 12.05
N LEU A 144 -6.93 6.50 12.63
CA LEU A 144 -7.43 5.29 11.97
C LEU A 144 -8.57 4.70 12.79
N LEU A 145 -9.72 4.46 12.15
CA LEU A 145 -10.87 3.75 12.74
C LEU A 145 -11.26 4.27 14.14
N SER A 146 -11.39 5.60 14.26
CA SER A 146 -11.77 6.31 15.49
C SER A 146 -10.77 6.25 16.66
N ARG A 147 -9.50 5.90 16.40
CA ARG A 147 -8.40 5.96 17.37
C ARG A 147 -7.19 6.67 16.78
N GLN A 148 -6.43 7.37 17.63
CA GLN A 148 -5.17 8.00 17.24
C GLN A 148 -4.01 7.06 17.55
N GLN A 149 -3.11 6.89 16.59
CA GLN A 149 -1.94 6.03 16.70
C GLN A 149 -0.69 6.75 16.20
N GLN A 150 0.40 6.63 16.95
CA GLN A 150 1.71 7.11 16.53
C GLN A 150 2.40 6.07 15.66
N VAL A 151 2.97 6.49 14.54
CA VAL A 151 3.71 5.61 13.64
C VAL A 151 4.97 6.29 13.14
N SER A 152 6.07 5.55 13.11
CA SER A 152 7.34 6.00 12.52
C SER A 152 7.35 5.62 11.04
N VAL A 153 7.45 6.60 10.15
CA VAL A 153 7.53 6.41 8.70
C VAL A 153 8.74 7.15 8.11
N PRO A 154 9.26 6.73 6.94
CA PRO A 154 10.32 7.47 6.26
C PRO A 154 9.91 8.91 5.89
N LEU A 155 10.85 9.85 5.98
CA LEU A 155 10.65 11.25 5.59
C LEU A 155 10.25 11.39 4.12
N ALA A 156 10.80 10.53 3.25
CA ALA A 156 10.45 10.48 1.83
C ALA A 156 8.98 10.08 1.58
N ASP A 157 8.33 9.47 2.58
CA ASP A 157 6.97 8.94 2.48
C ASP A 157 5.92 9.92 2.99
N ILE A 158 6.26 11.20 3.18
CA ILE A 158 5.30 12.24 3.53
C ILE A 158 5.38 13.42 2.56
N SER A 159 4.22 14.04 2.31
CA SER A 159 4.07 15.33 1.61
C SER A 159 3.42 16.35 2.54
N ALA A 160 3.75 17.64 2.36
CA ALA A 160 3.03 18.70 3.05
C ALA A 160 1.61 18.82 2.48
N HIS A 161 0.68 19.29 3.30
CA HIS A 161 -0.53 19.92 2.77
C HIS A 161 -0.22 21.30 2.20
#